data_AF-A0A848CF23-F1
#
_entry.id   AF-A0A848CF23-F1
#
_cell.length_a   1.000
_cell.length_b   1.000
_cell.length_c   1.000
_cell.angle_alpha   90.00
_cell.angle_beta   90.00
_cell.angle_gamma   90.00
#
_symmetry.space_group_name_H-M   'P 1'
#
loop_
_entity.id
_entity.type
_entity.pdbx_description
1 polymer ?
#
loop_
_entity_poly.entity_id
_entity_poly.type
_entity_poly.pdbx_seq_one_letter_code
_entity_poly.pdbx_strand_id
1 'polypeptide(L)'
;MLKSGTLITVKREADKKKNAVYHGPRFDVYAEDEHGTIYDLEMQNQNHHDIEKRMAIYQGNLEKQALYAGQSFSERRQTVVLFLCDHDVYNLNRVHYQLIPQLVGYPEILIDNGETNVIVNLKGDASKQAALNQEMLTYFNDGTVTGKFSAALDRAVREVKNDVKKGENYMTIEEYAARQSAYAREEERAEKEAQTIKGLVTLNLDKDQIIKFLIDNFNLDKQEALAAYERVMATA
;
A
#
# COMPACT_ATOMS: atom_id res chain seq x y z
N MET A 1 -5.04 12.77 -16.37
CA MET A 1 -5.08 11.34 -16.81
C MET A 1 -3.67 10.90 -17.18
N LEU A 2 -3.13 9.85 -16.55
CA LEU A 2 -1.79 9.35 -16.79
C LEU A 2 -1.61 8.90 -18.24
N LYS A 3 -0.51 9.32 -18.87
CA LYS A 3 -0.12 8.84 -20.19
C LYS A 3 0.82 7.65 -20.01
N SER A 4 0.76 6.69 -20.92
CA SER A 4 1.78 5.65 -20.99
C SER A 4 3.08 6.29 -21.44
N GLY A 5 4.15 6.03 -20.69
CA GLY A 5 5.50 6.50 -20.95
C GLY A 5 6.54 5.40 -20.78
N THR A 6 7.73 5.67 -21.28
CA THR A 6 8.97 4.93 -21.12
C THR A 6 9.73 5.46 -19.89
N LEU A 7 10.02 4.57 -18.93
CA LEU A 7 10.89 4.93 -17.81
C LEU A 7 12.30 5.27 -18.33
N ILE A 8 12.75 6.49 -18.04
CA ILE A 8 14.08 7.00 -18.39
C ILE A 8 15.05 6.93 -17.21
N THR A 9 14.53 6.86 -15.99
CA THR A 9 15.32 6.70 -14.76
C THR A 9 14.67 5.66 -13.87
N VAL A 10 15.48 4.74 -13.33
CA VAL A 10 15.08 3.79 -12.29
C VAL A 10 16.19 3.75 -11.26
N LYS A 11 15.86 4.00 -9.99
CA LYS A 11 16.80 4.01 -8.87
C LYS A 11 16.20 3.23 -7.70
N ARG A 12 17.01 2.39 -7.05
CA ARG A 12 16.67 1.88 -5.72
C ARG A 12 16.93 3.00 -4.72
N GLU A 13 15.98 3.38 -3.91
CA GLU A 13 16.15 4.56 -3.05
C GLU A 13 16.82 4.20 -1.73
N ALA A 14 18.14 4.03 -1.78
CA ALA A 14 19.00 3.89 -0.60
C ALA A 14 19.48 5.26 -0.04
N ASP A 15 19.25 6.36 -0.75
CA ASP A 15 20.14 7.55 -0.65
C ASP A 15 19.57 8.80 0.05
N LYS A 16 18.43 8.74 0.74
CA LYS A 16 17.96 9.92 1.50
C LYS A 16 18.37 9.86 2.97
N LYS A 17 19.20 10.85 3.37
CA LYS A 17 19.68 11.06 4.74
C LYS A 17 18.54 11.01 5.77
N LYS A 18 18.77 10.22 6.83
CA LYS A 18 17.89 10.08 8.00
C LYS A 18 17.53 11.45 8.57
N ASN A 19 16.24 11.74 8.64
CA ASN A 19 15.72 12.84 9.46
C ASN A 19 15.40 12.25 10.84
N ALA A 20 16.09 12.68 11.89
CA ALA A 20 16.03 12.04 13.22
C ALA A 20 14.70 12.19 13.97
N VAL A 21 13.72 12.88 13.37
CA VAL A 21 12.48 13.32 14.03
C VAL A 21 11.21 12.75 13.37
N TYR A 22 11.28 12.33 12.10
CA TYR A 22 10.11 11.85 11.35
C TYR A 22 10.41 10.52 10.66
N HIS A 23 9.44 9.60 10.64
CA HIS A 23 9.48 8.42 9.79
C HIS A 23 9.52 8.87 8.33
N GLY A 24 10.72 8.86 7.73
CA GLY A 24 10.87 9.00 6.29
C GLY A 24 10.65 7.63 5.66
N PRO A 25 9.59 7.42 4.85
CA PRO A 25 9.50 6.22 4.05
C PRO A 25 10.75 6.07 3.18
N ARG A 26 11.28 4.86 3.10
CA ARG A 26 12.23 4.47 2.06
C ARG A 26 11.43 3.91 0.91
N PHE A 27 11.77 4.34 -0.29
CA PHE A 27 11.11 3.93 -1.51
C PHE A 27 11.82 2.69 -2.04
N ASP A 28 11.09 1.60 -2.32
CA ASP A 28 11.74 0.39 -2.85
C ASP A 28 12.29 0.67 -4.25
N VAL A 29 11.53 1.40 -5.08
CA VAL A 29 11.97 1.86 -6.41
C VAL A 29 11.41 3.25 -6.72
N TYR A 30 12.32 4.21 -6.92
CA TYR A 30 12.01 5.48 -7.57
C TYR A 30 12.18 5.35 -9.08
N ALA A 31 11.22 5.84 -9.85
CA ALA A 31 11.36 5.95 -11.29
C ALA A 31 10.86 7.29 -11.85
N GLU A 32 11.31 7.63 -13.05
CA GLU A 32 10.85 8.80 -13.79
C GLU A 32 10.64 8.41 -15.26
N ASP A 33 9.54 8.86 -15.86
CA ASP A 33 9.24 8.68 -17.29
C ASP A 33 9.71 9.89 -18.14
N GLU A 34 9.60 9.78 -19.46
CA GLU A 34 9.94 10.85 -20.41
C GLU A 34 9.00 12.07 -20.35
N HIS A 35 7.88 11.96 -19.63
CA HIS A 35 6.94 13.05 -19.39
C HIS A 35 7.21 13.78 -18.07
N GLY A 36 8.20 13.34 -17.29
CA GLY A 36 8.53 13.87 -15.97
C GLY A 36 7.60 13.36 -14.87
N THR A 37 6.76 12.36 -15.12
CA THR A 37 6.00 11.66 -14.08
C THR A 37 7.01 10.94 -13.18
N ILE A 38 6.86 11.11 -11.87
CA ILE A 38 7.70 10.43 -10.88
C ILE A 38 6.90 9.34 -10.18
N TYR A 39 7.54 8.19 -10.02
CA TYR A 39 6.93 6.97 -9.52
C TYR A 39 7.63 6.51 -8.26
N ASP A 40 6.83 5.96 -7.36
CA ASP A 40 7.26 5.12 -6.28
C ASP A 40 6.53 3.77 -6.36
N LEU A 41 7.29 2.70 -6.23
CA LEU A 41 6.80 1.32 -6.28
C LEU A 41 7.18 0.62 -4.98
N GLU A 42 6.22 -0.04 -4.34
CA GLU A 42 6.40 -0.81 -3.10
C GLU A 42 5.78 -2.20 -3.24
N MET A 43 6.41 -3.24 -2.66
CA MET A 43 5.81 -4.57 -2.55
C MET A 43 5.34 -4.85 -1.12
N GLN A 44 4.18 -5.50 -0.98
CA GLN A 44 3.59 -5.81 0.32
C GLN A 44 3.02 -7.24 0.40
N ASN A 45 3.60 -8.04 1.28
CA ASN A 45 3.20 -9.44 1.46
C ASN A 45 2.10 -9.64 2.52
N GLN A 46 1.95 -8.72 3.46
CA GLN A 46 1.00 -8.82 4.58
C GLN A 46 0.09 -7.61 4.64
N ASN A 47 -1.18 -7.82 5.00
CA ASN A 47 -2.13 -6.74 5.20
C ASN A 47 -2.05 -6.22 6.63
N HIS A 48 -1.46 -5.05 6.83
CA HIS A 48 -1.44 -4.36 8.13
C HIS A 48 -2.56 -3.32 8.26
N HIS A 49 -3.49 -3.26 7.31
CA HIS A 49 -4.61 -2.31 7.30
C HIS A 49 -4.17 -0.84 7.41
N ASP A 50 -2.97 -0.52 6.92
CA ASP A 50 -2.33 0.79 6.99
C ASP A 50 -1.96 1.35 5.60
N ILE A 51 -2.34 0.67 4.52
CA ILE A 51 -1.82 0.93 3.18
C ILE A 51 -2.16 2.34 2.68
N GLU A 52 -3.36 2.86 2.96
CA GLU A 52 -3.76 4.22 2.59
C GLU A 52 -2.92 5.27 3.32
N LYS A 53 -2.65 5.04 4.62
CA LYS A 53 -1.78 5.92 5.41
C LYS A 53 -0.37 5.90 4.86
N ARG A 54 0.15 4.71 4.51
CA ARG A 54 1.48 4.58 3.90
C ARG A 54 1.56 5.29 2.56
N MET A 55 0.58 5.07 1.67
CA MET A 55 0.48 5.75 0.37
C MET A 55 0.51 7.27 0.54
N ALA A 56 -0.21 7.82 1.51
CA ALA A 56 -0.18 9.27 1.78
C ALA A 56 1.22 9.78 2.16
N ILE A 57 1.99 9.02 2.96
CA ILE A 57 3.36 9.42 3.33
C ILE A 57 4.30 9.29 2.12
N TYR A 58 4.15 8.24 1.30
CA TYR A 58 4.92 8.08 0.05
C TYR A 58 4.63 9.19 -0.96
N GLN A 59 3.36 9.55 -1.15
CA GLN A 59 2.96 10.70 -1.96
C GLN A 59 3.64 11.97 -1.44
N GLY A 60 3.51 12.26 -0.14
CA GLY A 60 4.13 13.44 0.46
C GLY A 60 5.66 13.50 0.29
N ASN A 61 6.33 12.38 0.10
CA ASN A 61 7.75 12.36 -0.26
C ASN A 61 8.02 12.59 -1.75
N LEU A 62 7.18 12.07 -2.65
CA LEU A 62 7.23 12.41 -4.08
C LEU A 62 6.94 13.89 -4.30
N GLU A 63 5.95 14.45 -3.59
CA GLU A 63 5.57 15.88 -3.64
C GLU A 63 6.78 16.81 -3.44
N LYS A 64 7.67 16.50 -2.50
CA LYS A 64 8.89 17.29 -2.23
C LYS A 64 9.83 17.38 -3.44
N GLN A 65 9.72 16.44 -4.38
CA GLN A 65 10.51 16.38 -5.60
C GLN A 65 9.68 16.84 -6.80
N ALA A 66 8.36 16.90 -6.71
CA ALA A 66 7.47 17.13 -7.84
C ALA A 66 7.47 18.58 -8.35
N LEU A 67 7.98 19.54 -7.57
CA LEU A 67 8.03 20.96 -7.96
C LEU A 67 9.34 21.61 -7.49
N TYR A 68 10.05 22.28 -8.39
CA TYR A 68 11.25 23.03 -8.02
C TYR A 68 10.90 24.40 -7.43
N ALA A 69 11.79 24.90 -6.57
CA ALA A 69 11.65 26.22 -5.99
C ALA A 69 11.57 27.30 -7.09
N GLY A 70 10.55 28.16 -7.02
CA GLY A 70 10.31 29.24 -7.98
C GLY A 70 9.38 28.88 -9.14
N GLN A 71 8.94 27.63 -9.28
CA GLN A 71 7.93 27.23 -10.26
C GLN A 71 6.51 27.52 -9.79
N SER A 72 5.58 27.68 -10.74
CA SER A 72 4.14 27.73 -10.47
C SER A 72 3.65 26.35 -10.04
N PHE A 73 2.67 26.28 -9.12
CA PHE A 73 2.02 25.02 -8.76
C PHE A 73 1.40 24.28 -9.96
N SER A 74 1.05 24.99 -11.05
CA SER A 74 0.59 24.37 -12.31
C SER A 74 1.65 23.55 -13.04
N GLU A 75 2.94 23.77 -12.74
CA GLU A 75 4.07 23.05 -13.33
C GLU A 75 4.47 21.80 -12.52
N ARG A 76 3.73 21.51 -11.44
CA ARG A 76 3.96 20.34 -10.60
C ARG A 76 3.90 19.06 -11.44
N ARG A 77 4.95 18.25 -11.30
CA ARG A 77 5.04 16.93 -11.93
C ARG A 77 3.96 16.00 -11.39
N GLN A 78 3.52 15.06 -12.24
CA GLN A 78 2.59 14.00 -11.84
C GLN A 78 3.30 13.02 -10.91
N THR A 79 2.62 12.54 -9.87
CA THR A 79 3.16 11.59 -8.90
C THR A 79 2.34 10.30 -8.88
N VAL A 80 3.03 9.17 -8.90
CA VAL A 80 2.41 7.85 -8.89
C VAL A 80 2.98 7.03 -7.75
N VAL A 81 2.15 6.61 -6.80
CA VAL A 81 2.51 5.60 -5.80
C VAL A 81 1.78 4.32 -6.15
N LEU A 82 2.54 3.24 -6.34
CA LEU A 82 2.03 1.93 -6.72
C LEU A 82 2.45 0.87 -5.72
N PHE A 83 1.48 0.15 -5.17
CA PHE A 83 1.71 -1.01 -4.32
C PHE A 83 1.41 -2.30 -5.07
N LEU A 84 2.31 -3.29 -5.00
CA LEU A 84 2.03 -4.67 -5.39
C LEU A 84 1.73 -5.47 -4.13
N CYS A 85 0.50 -5.94 -3.99
CA CYS A 85 0.05 -6.68 -2.82
C CYS A 85 -0.16 -8.15 -3.15
N ASP A 86 0.42 -9.04 -2.33
CA ASP A 86 0.17 -10.49 -2.40
C ASP A 86 -1.15 -10.91 -1.71
N HIS A 87 -2.07 -9.95 -1.54
CA HIS A 87 -3.37 -10.14 -0.91
C HIS A 87 -4.36 -9.11 -1.47
N ASP A 88 -5.65 -9.43 -1.35
CA ASP A 88 -6.71 -8.51 -1.73
C ASP A 88 -7.00 -7.53 -0.59
N VAL A 89 -6.52 -6.30 -0.72
CA VAL A 89 -6.68 -5.23 0.28
C VAL A 89 -8.16 -4.93 0.59
N TYR A 90 -9.03 -4.95 -0.43
CA TYR A 90 -10.44 -4.55 -0.29
C TYR A 90 -11.43 -5.71 -0.41
N ASN A 91 -10.95 -6.94 -0.65
CA ASN A 91 -11.78 -8.13 -0.87
C ASN A 91 -12.81 -7.98 -2.02
N LEU A 92 -12.47 -7.19 -3.04
CA LEU A 92 -13.33 -6.95 -4.21
C LEU A 92 -12.97 -7.86 -5.40
N ASN A 93 -11.95 -8.71 -5.25
CA ASN A 93 -11.41 -9.62 -6.26
C ASN A 93 -11.01 -8.92 -7.57
N ARG A 94 -10.61 -7.64 -7.50
CA ARG A 94 -10.11 -6.89 -8.67
C ARG A 94 -8.60 -6.88 -8.67
N VAL A 95 -8.00 -6.85 -9.87
CA VAL A 95 -6.54 -6.78 -10.04
C VAL A 95 -5.99 -5.39 -9.72
N HIS A 96 -6.78 -4.33 -9.94
CA HIS A 96 -6.35 -2.95 -9.74
C HIS A 96 -7.36 -2.19 -8.89
N TYR A 97 -6.85 -1.47 -7.90
CA TYR A 97 -7.58 -0.44 -7.16
C TYR A 97 -6.91 0.89 -7.39
N GLN A 98 -7.67 1.88 -7.85
CA GLN A 98 -7.19 3.24 -7.96
C GLN A 98 -7.88 4.10 -6.92
N LEU A 99 -7.08 4.78 -6.11
CA LEU A 99 -7.56 5.70 -5.09
C LEU A 99 -7.43 7.12 -5.64
N ILE A 100 -8.54 7.84 -5.70
CA ILE A 100 -8.62 9.22 -6.18
C ILE A 100 -9.30 10.11 -5.14
N PRO A 101 -8.98 11.41 -5.11
CA PRO A 101 -9.79 12.38 -4.38
C PRO A 101 -11.22 12.42 -4.92
N GLN A 102 -12.18 12.61 -4.02
CA GLN A 102 -13.60 12.73 -4.37
C GLN A 102 -14.19 14.00 -3.76
N LEU A 103 -15.02 14.70 -4.53
CA LEU A 103 -15.80 15.83 -4.02
C LEU A 103 -17.03 15.32 -3.25
N VAL A 104 -17.13 15.69 -1.97
CA VAL A 104 -18.25 15.27 -1.12
C VAL A 104 -19.57 15.86 -1.63
N GLY A 105 -20.54 14.98 -1.89
CA GLY A 105 -21.86 15.36 -2.43
C GLY A 105 -21.94 15.45 -3.95
N TYR A 106 -20.80 15.38 -4.66
CA TYR A 106 -20.72 15.49 -6.12
C TYR A 106 -19.68 14.51 -6.71
N PRO A 107 -19.86 13.19 -6.54
CA PRO A 107 -18.90 12.17 -6.96
C PRO A 107 -18.67 12.10 -8.48
N GLU A 108 -19.57 12.69 -9.27
CA GLU A 108 -19.45 12.83 -10.73
C GLU A 108 -18.37 13.83 -11.16
N ILE A 109 -17.95 14.72 -10.25
CA ILE A 109 -16.89 15.68 -10.52
C ILE A 109 -15.54 14.98 -10.29
N LEU A 110 -14.84 14.75 -11.40
CA LEU A 110 -13.51 14.15 -11.39
C LEU A 110 -12.46 15.19 -10.99
N ILE A 111 -11.68 14.89 -9.95
CA ILE A 111 -10.57 15.71 -9.47
C ILE A 111 -9.26 15.10 -10.00
N ASP A 112 -8.52 15.87 -10.79
CA ASP A 112 -7.14 15.55 -11.17
C ASP A 112 -6.21 16.50 -10.40
N ASN A 113 -5.71 16.06 -9.25
CA ASN A 113 -4.70 16.77 -8.45
C ASN A 113 -3.26 16.38 -8.84
N GLY A 114 -3.11 15.61 -9.91
CA GLY A 114 -1.84 15.06 -10.37
C GLY A 114 -1.23 13.96 -9.48
N GLU A 115 -1.96 13.49 -8.47
CA GLU A 115 -1.58 12.33 -7.67
C GLU A 115 -2.34 11.10 -8.16
N THR A 116 -1.64 9.99 -8.36
CA THR A 116 -2.26 8.69 -8.64
C THR A 116 -1.76 7.65 -7.65
N ASN A 117 -2.71 7.02 -6.96
CA ASN A 117 -2.46 5.95 -6.02
C ASN A 117 -3.06 4.67 -6.58
N VAL A 118 -2.22 3.66 -6.82
CA VAL A 118 -2.64 2.37 -7.36
C VAL A 118 -2.22 1.23 -6.44
N ILE A 119 -3.14 0.31 -6.19
CA ILE A 119 -2.85 -0.97 -5.56
C ILE A 119 -3.11 -2.06 -6.60
N VAL A 120 -2.08 -2.85 -6.89
CA VAL A 120 -2.13 -4.04 -7.74
C VAL A 120 -2.29 -5.25 -6.82
N ASN A 121 -3.47 -5.86 -6.87
CA ASN A 121 -3.78 -7.10 -6.16
C ASN A 121 -3.33 -8.30 -6.99
N LEU A 122 -2.25 -8.95 -6.57
CA LEU A 122 -1.69 -10.12 -7.24
C LEU A 122 -2.60 -11.36 -7.13
N LYS A 123 -3.57 -11.36 -6.22
CA LYS A 123 -4.59 -12.41 -6.06
C LYS A 123 -5.91 -12.10 -6.78
N GLY A 124 -6.00 -11.01 -7.51
CA GLY A 124 -7.24 -10.61 -8.19
C GLY A 124 -7.59 -11.47 -9.40
N ASP A 125 -8.86 -11.42 -9.83
CA ASP A 125 -9.33 -12.16 -11.01
C ASP A 125 -8.74 -11.59 -12.31
N ALA A 126 -7.78 -12.33 -12.89
CA ALA A 126 -7.10 -11.98 -14.13
C ALA A 126 -7.90 -12.35 -15.40
N SER A 127 -9.00 -13.09 -15.31
CA SER A 127 -9.67 -13.72 -16.47
C SER A 127 -10.09 -12.74 -17.57
N LYS A 128 -10.42 -11.50 -17.19
CA LYS A 128 -10.85 -10.41 -18.09
C LYS A 128 -9.80 -9.30 -18.25
N GLN A 129 -8.58 -9.52 -17.76
CA GLN A 129 -7.50 -8.54 -17.85
C GLN A 129 -6.74 -8.65 -19.18
N ALA A 130 -5.98 -7.61 -19.52
CA ALA A 130 -5.03 -7.66 -20.62
C ALA A 130 -4.00 -8.79 -20.42
N ALA A 131 -3.50 -9.36 -21.52
CA ALA A 131 -2.55 -10.48 -21.49
C ALA A 131 -1.33 -10.20 -20.60
N LEU A 132 -0.80 -8.97 -20.63
CA LEU A 132 0.33 -8.57 -19.78
C LEU A 132 0.03 -8.72 -18.28
N ASN A 133 -1.17 -8.33 -17.84
CA ASN A 133 -1.58 -8.48 -16.44
C ASN A 133 -1.78 -9.96 -16.08
N GLN A 134 -2.31 -10.77 -17.00
CA GLN A 134 -2.43 -12.22 -16.80
C GLN A 134 -1.04 -12.86 -16.64
N GLU A 135 -0.10 -12.55 -17.53
CA GLU A 135 1.29 -13.03 -17.45
C GLU A 135 1.96 -12.61 -16.13
N MET A 136 1.80 -11.35 -15.74
CA MET A 136 2.35 -10.81 -14.50
C MET A 136 1.80 -11.56 -13.29
N LEU A 137 0.47 -11.66 -13.16
CA LEU A 137 -0.17 -12.31 -12.01
C LEU A 137 0.20 -13.79 -11.92
N THR A 138 0.22 -14.52 -13.04
CA THR A 138 0.66 -15.92 -13.05
C THR A 138 2.09 -16.05 -12.53
N TYR A 139 3.02 -15.24 -13.06
CA TYR A 139 4.41 -15.32 -12.64
C TYR A 139 4.62 -14.98 -11.16
N PHE A 140 3.98 -13.91 -10.66
CA PHE A 140 4.12 -13.53 -9.24
C PHE A 140 3.51 -14.56 -8.27
N ASN A 141 2.48 -15.30 -8.69
CA ASN A 141 1.80 -16.26 -7.82
C ASN A 141 2.52 -17.62 -7.71
N ASP A 142 3.02 -18.16 -8.82
CA ASP A 142 3.60 -19.52 -8.84
C ASP A 142 4.92 -19.65 -9.63
N GLY A 143 5.42 -18.54 -10.20
CA GLY A 143 6.66 -18.52 -10.97
C GLY A 143 6.54 -19.03 -12.39
N THR A 144 5.33 -19.34 -12.87
CA THR A 144 5.13 -19.86 -14.23
C THR A 144 5.39 -18.78 -15.28
N VAL A 145 6.26 -19.10 -16.23
CA VAL A 145 6.55 -18.25 -17.39
C VAL A 145 5.57 -18.57 -18.51
N THR A 146 4.71 -17.61 -18.85
CA THR A 146 3.63 -17.77 -19.82
C THR A 146 3.79 -16.92 -21.07
N GLY A 147 4.77 -16.00 -21.10
CA GLY A 147 5.01 -15.15 -22.25
C GLY A 147 6.28 -14.31 -22.15
N LYS A 148 6.39 -13.30 -23.02
CA LYS A 148 7.63 -12.53 -23.18
C LYS A 148 7.95 -11.70 -21.93
N PHE A 149 6.93 -11.16 -21.27
CA PHE A 149 7.12 -10.33 -20.09
C PHE A 149 7.60 -11.20 -18.92
N SER A 150 6.88 -12.28 -18.63
CA SER A 150 7.25 -13.22 -17.55
C SER A 150 8.61 -13.89 -17.80
N ALA A 151 9.00 -14.13 -19.06
CA ALA A 151 10.33 -14.65 -19.39
C ALA A 151 11.46 -13.64 -19.15
N ALA A 152 11.22 -12.35 -19.43
CA ALA A 152 12.18 -11.29 -19.13
C ALA A 152 12.32 -11.10 -17.61
N LEU A 153 11.20 -11.13 -16.89
CA LEU A 153 11.17 -11.05 -15.44
C LEU A 153 11.90 -12.22 -14.78
N ASP A 154 11.65 -13.46 -15.23
CA ASP A 154 12.34 -14.66 -14.74
C ASP A 154 13.85 -14.60 -14.92
N ARG A 155 14.32 -14.09 -16.06
CA ARG A 155 15.73 -13.86 -16.30
C ARG A 155 16.32 -12.86 -15.30
N ALA A 156 15.67 -11.71 -15.13
CA ALA A 156 16.11 -10.67 -14.20
C ALA A 156 16.16 -11.19 -12.75
N VAL A 157 15.16 -11.96 -12.33
CA VAL A 157 15.13 -12.58 -10.99
C VAL A 157 16.30 -13.55 -10.80
N ARG A 158 16.62 -14.37 -11.80
CA ARG A 158 17.77 -15.30 -11.74
C ARG A 158 19.10 -14.58 -11.69
N GLU A 159 19.26 -13.52 -12.49
CA GLU A 159 20.45 -12.67 -12.48
C GLU A 159 20.68 -12.06 -11.10
N VAL A 160 19.64 -11.45 -10.51
CA VAL A 160 19.72 -10.89 -9.15
C VAL A 160 20.06 -11.97 -8.12
N LYS A 161 19.39 -13.13 -8.16
CA LYS A 161 19.66 -14.25 -7.21
C LYS A 161 21.10 -14.76 -7.29
N ASN A 162 21.72 -14.72 -8.46
CA ASN A 162 23.11 -15.13 -8.66
C ASN A 162 24.11 -14.06 -8.16
N ASP A 163 23.70 -12.80 -8.10
CA ASP A 163 24.53 -11.65 -7.69
C ASP A 163 24.48 -11.37 -6.16
N VAL A 164 23.56 -12.00 -5.41
CA VAL A 164 23.38 -11.85 -3.94
C VAL A 164 24.64 -12.20 -3.11
N LYS A 165 25.72 -12.70 -3.73
CA LYS A 165 27.05 -12.79 -3.09
C LYS A 165 27.78 -11.44 -2.97
N LYS A 166 27.23 -10.32 -3.48
CA LYS A 166 27.81 -8.98 -3.35
C LYS A 166 26.78 -7.95 -2.88
N GLY A 167 26.86 -7.62 -1.59
CA GLY A 167 26.72 -6.25 -1.09
C GLY A 167 25.31 -5.68 -0.91
N GLU A 168 24.80 -5.83 0.31
CA GLU A 168 24.22 -4.78 1.18
C GLU A 168 23.17 -3.79 0.63
N ASN A 169 21.93 -3.94 1.11
CA ASN A 169 21.15 -2.89 1.78
C ASN A 169 19.74 -3.44 2.14
N TYR A 170 19.71 -4.38 3.09
CA TYR A 170 18.45 -4.74 3.75
C TYR A 170 18.03 -3.59 4.69
N MET A 171 16.72 -3.46 4.97
CA MET A 171 16.24 -2.68 6.11
C MET A 171 17.17 -2.92 7.30
N THR A 172 17.62 -1.87 8.00
CA THR A 172 18.50 -2.11 9.15
C THR A 172 17.74 -3.01 10.12
N ILE A 173 18.42 -3.98 10.72
CA ILE A 173 17.78 -4.97 11.61
C ILE A 173 16.94 -4.25 12.68
N GLU A 174 17.41 -3.09 13.14
CA GLU A 174 16.72 -2.22 14.10
C GLU A 174 15.40 -1.66 13.57
N GLU A 175 15.37 -1.12 12.34
CA GLU A 175 14.16 -0.59 11.72
C GLU A 175 13.14 -1.70 11.45
N TYR A 176 13.62 -2.87 11.02
CA TYR A 176 12.78 -4.05 10.82
C TYR A 176 12.18 -4.51 12.15
N ALA A 177 13.01 -4.66 13.18
CA ALA A 177 12.57 -5.07 14.51
C ALA A 177 11.59 -4.05 15.12
N ALA A 178 11.83 -2.75 14.96
CA ALA A 178 10.93 -1.70 15.44
C ALA A 178 9.57 -1.76 14.74
N ARG A 179 9.56 -1.93 13.42
CA ARG A 179 8.33 -2.05 12.63
C ARG A 179 7.55 -3.32 13.00
N GLN A 180 8.22 -4.46 13.07
CA GLN A 180 7.62 -5.71 13.51
C GLN A 180 7.07 -5.62 14.95
N SER A 181 7.80 -4.94 15.85
CA SER A 181 7.32 -4.72 17.22
C SER A 181 6.09 -3.82 17.27
N ALA A 182 5.99 -2.81 16.41
CA ALA A 182 4.80 -1.95 16.32
C ALA A 182 3.58 -2.76 15.85
N TYR A 183 3.71 -3.52 14.76
CA TYR A 183 2.64 -4.38 14.25
C TYR A 183 2.20 -5.43 15.27
N ALA A 184 3.13 -6.08 15.96
CA ALA A 184 2.80 -7.05 17.01
C ALA A 184 1.98 -6.43 18.15
N ARG A 185 2.27 -5.19 18.55
CA ARG A 185 1.48 -4.47 19.58
C ARG A 185 0.07 -4.14 19.09
N GLU A 186 -0.08 -3.77 17.82
CA GLU A 186 -1.38 -3.49 17.22
C GLU A 186 -2.22 -4.77 17.11
N GLU A 187 -1.61 -5.89 16.68
CA GLU A 187 -2.26 -7.20 16.66
C GLU A 187 -2.70 -7.66 18.05
N GLU A 188 -1.82 -7.55 19.06
CA GLU A 188 -2.16 -7.90 20.44
C GLU A 188 -3.33 -7.06 20.97
N ARG A 189 -3.36 -5.76 20.63
CA ARG A 189 -4.47 -4.88 20.99
C ARG A 189 -5.76 -5.31 20.30
N ALA A 190 -5.71 -5.55 18.99
CA ALA A 190 -6.87 -5.96 18.21
C ALA A 190 -7.43 -7.32 18.68
N GLU A 191 -6.55 -8.25 19.07
CA GLU A 191 -6.97 -9.55 19.60
C GLU A 191 -7.66 -9.40 20.98
N LYS A 192 -7.11 -8.58 21.88
CA LYS A 192 -7.75 -8.26 23.17
C LYS A 192 -9.12 -7.60 22.98
N GLU A 193 -9.23 -6.66 22.05
CA GLU A 193 -10.50 -6.03 21.67
C GLU A 193 -11.49 -7.08 21.15
N ALA A 194 -11.07 -7.97 20.24
CA ALA A 194 -11.91 -9.02 19.68
C ALA A 194 -12.38 -10.04 20.71
N GLN A 195 -11.51 -10.49 21.61
CA GLN A 195 -11.86 -11.39 22.71
C GLN A 195 -12.87 -10.73 23.66
N THR A 196 -12.69 -9.43 23.94
CA THR A 196 -13.62 -8.67 24.77
C THR A 196 -15.00 -8.59 24.12
N ILE A 197 -15.08 -8.25 22.82
CA ILE A 197 -16.35 -8.20 22.08
C ILE A 197 -17.06 -9.56 22.11
N LYS A 198 -16.35 -10.67 21.82
CA LYS A 198 -16.92 -12.03 21.88
C LYS A 198 -17.44 -12.39 23.28
N GLY A 199 -16.73 -11.99 24.32
CA GLY A 199 -17.15 -12.17 25.71
C GLY A 199 -18.43 -11.40 26.03
N LEU A 200 -18.52 -10.12 25.63
CA LEU A 200 -19.71 -9.29 25.85
C LEU A 200 -20.93 -9.79 25.07
N VAL A 201 -20.73 -10.31 23.86
CA VAL A 201 -21.80 -10.98 23.07
C VAL A 201 -22.30 -12.23 23.79
N THR A 202 -21.39 -13.04 24.36
CA THR A 202 -21.74 -14.24 25.14
C THR A 202 -22.53 -13.88 26.42
N LEU A 203 -22.33 -12.67 26.94
CA LEU A 203 -23.10 -12.12 28.06
C LEU A 203 -24.44 -11.48 27.64
N ASN A 204 -24.87 -11.65 26.38
CA ASN A 204 -26.11 -11.09 25.82
C ASN A 204 -26.21 -9.55 25.88
N LEU A 205 -25.08 -8.83 25.84
CA LEU A 205 -25.13 -7.39 25.64
C LEU A 205 -25.53 -7.08 24.19
N ASP A 206 -26.35 -6.04 24.03
CA ASP A 206 -26.73 -5.56 22.70
C ASP A 206 -25.62 -4.73 22.05
N LYS A 207 -25.76 -4.46 20.75
CA LYS A 207 -24.78 -3.71 19.95
C LYS A 207 -24.46 -2.36 20.60
N ASP A 208 -25.45 -1.59 21.02
CA ASP A 208 -25.23 -0.24 21.54
C ASP A 208 -24.50 -0.26 22.89
N GLN A 209 -24.80 -1.25 23.74
CA GLN A 209 -24.09 -1.49 25.00
C GLN A 209 -22.62 -1.87 24.76
N ILE A 210 -22.34 -2.72 23.78
CA ILE A 210 -20.96 -3.10 23.44
C ILE A 210 -20.20 -1.90 22.87
N ILE A 211 -20.81 -1.13 21.96
CA ILE A 211 -20.19 0.08 21.40
C ILE A 211 -19.87 1.09 22.50
N LYS A 212 -20.80 1.32 23.43
CA LYS A 212 -20.56 2.19 24.58
C LYS A 212 -19.41 1.67 25.45
N PHE A 213 -19.37 0.37 25.74
CA PHE A 213 -18.29 -0.25 26.51
C PHE A 213 -16.92 -0.02 25.84
N LEU A 214 -16.84 -0.18 24.52
CA LEU A 214 -15.61 0.03 23.76
C LEU A 214 -15.14 1.49 23.82
N ILE A 215 -16.06 2.46 23.67
CA ILE A 215 -15.74 3.89 23.79
C ILE A 215 -15.19 4.20 25.20
N ASP A 216 -15.90 3.74 26.24
CA ASP A 216 -15.59 4.07 27.63
C ASP A 216 -14.28 3.42 28.14
N ASN A 217 -13.90 2.26 27.60
CA ASN A 217 -12.79 1.45 28.14
C ASN A 217 -11.58 1.34 27.20
N PHE A 218 -11.73 1.53 25.89
CA PHE A 218 -10.66 1.40 24.90
C PHE A 218 -10.24 2.72 24.26
N ASN A 219 -10.81 3.85 24.73
CA ASN A 219 -10.54 5.19 24.20
C ASN A 219 -10.71 5.26 22.68
N LEU A 220 -11.76 4.58 22.19
CA LEU A 220 -12.16 4.57 20.79
C LEU A 220 -13.21 5.64 20.55
N ASP A 221 -13.21 6.23 19.36
CA ASP A 221 -14.37 6.99 18.92
C ASP A 221 -15.52 6.07 18.48
N LYS A 222 -16.67 6.66 18.17
CA LYS A 222 -17.87 5.90 17.78
C LYS A 222 -17.68 5.11 16.48
N GLN A 223 -16.97 5.66 15.50
CA GLN A 223 -16.73 4.99 14.22
C GLN A 223 -15.76 3.82 14.40
N GLU A 224 -14.69 4.03 15.16
CA GLU A 224 -13.69 3.01 15.49
C GLU A 224 -14.33 1.84 16.27
N ALA A 225 -15.14 2.14 17.29
CA ALA A 225 -15.86 1.13 18.04
C ALA A 225 -16.84 0.33 17.16
N LEU A 226 -17.54 1.02 16.25
CA LEU A 226 -18.47 0.38 15.31
C LEU A 226 -17.74 -0.56 14.34
N ALA A 227 -16.65 -0.08 13.74
CA ALA A 227 -15.82 -0.88 12.84
C ALA A 227 -15.20 -2.09 13.55
N ALA A 228 -14.76 -1.93 14.81
CA ALA A 228 -14.26 -3.04 15.60
C ALA A 228 -15.33 -4.11 15.87
N TYR A 229 -16.54 -3.71 16.28
CA TYR A 229 -17.66 -4.64 16.47
C TYR A 229 -18.02 -5.38 15.18
N GLU A 230 -18.17 -4.66 14.06
CA GLU A 230 -18.58 -5.24 12.79
C GLU A 230 -17.53 -6.22 12.24
N ARG A 231 -16.25 -5.88 12.36
CA ARG A 231 -15.13 -6.77 12.00
C ARG A 231 -15.18 -8.09 12.77
N VAL A 232 -15.45 -8.05 14.08
CA VAL A 232 -15.53 -9.27 14.91
C VAL A 232 -16.76 -10.08 14.55
N MET A 233 -17.92 -9.44 14.40
CA MET A 233 -19.18 -10.13 14.08
C MET A 233 -19.20 -10.71 12.66
N ALA A 234 -18.44 -10.16 11.72
CA ALA A 234 -18.28 -10.73 10.38
C ALA A 234 -17.47 -12.04 10.36
N THR A 235 -16.76 -12.35 11.45
CA THR A 235 -15.91 -13.55 11.59
C THR A 235 -16.43 -14.57 12.63
N ALA A 236 -17.56 -14.27 13.28
CA ALA A 236 -18.21 -15.09 14.31
C ALA A 236 -19.33 -15.95 13.70
#